data_AF-A0A7S1I2U5-F1
#
_entry.id   AF-A0A7S1I2U5-F1
#
_cell.length_a   1.000
_cell.length_b   1.000
_cell.length_c   1.000
_cell.angle_alpha   90.00
_cell.angle_beta   90.00
_cell.angle_gamma   90.00
#
_symmetry.space_group_name_H-M   'P 1'
#
loop_
_entity.id
_entity.type
_entity.pdbx_description
1 polymer ?
#
loop_
_entity_poly.entity_id
_entity_poly.type
_entity_poly.pdbx_seq_one_letter_code
_entity_poly.pdbx_strand_id
1 'polypeptide(L)'
;RCLCALRRPFSSHIWTFQLWGIGEMMTIQDAVEAVKGDQGGAVEALANALDSCADLAAEIANHCRQTKASVGPYIAAILQASPTTTPQGRRHRMTTVQTLVDLVGSRQMPGERIMSAINVVLEEMDNLSDEQCTTLTLAVLHQIRALCIFYEEQEEQDGMANGAAMPEGPFRLLDVLPKIWSMVSRLSSVHTVSSDGSRITTREEFKDHIIGHLCTLQWPRSMAVKFSSLFKELDMTPEQTKKALQKLLHVLQTNSKLQEMPPLIYQMVSLAAKGNRAVALQGITSHFSQLE
;
A
#
# COMPACT_ATOMS: atom_id res chain seq x y z
N ARG A 1 25.75 -4.42 30.33
CA ARG A 1 27.10 -4.84 29.91
C ARG A 1 26.95 -5.68 28.67
N CYS A 2 27.50 -5.20 27.56
CA CYS A 2 27.46 -5.79 26.22
C CYS A 2 27.99 -7.22 26.20
N LEU A 3 27.52 -8.04 25.24
CA LEU A 3 28.37 -8.62 24.20
C LEU A 3 27.54 -9.24 23.06
N CYS A 4 27.95 -8.87 21.85
CA CYS A 4 27.45 -9.29 20.55
C CYS A 4 27.81 -10.74 20.19
N ALA A 5 27.01 -11.38 19.34
CA ALA A 5 27.39 -12.34 18.27
C ALA A 5 26.08 -12.82 17.59
N LEU A 6 25.92 -13.05 16.30
CA LEU A 6 26.69 -12.90 15.08
C LEU A 6 25.70 -13.16 13.92
N ARG A 7 26.05 -12.64 12.74
CA ARG A 7 25.24 -12.56 11.52
C ARG A 7 25.45 -13.82 10.66
N ARG A 8 24.38 -14.63 10.44
CA ARG A 8 24.08 -15.58 9.30
C ARG A 8 25.10 -16.72 9.01
N PRO A 9 24.73 -17.85 8.33
CA PRO A 9 23.80 -17.96 7.19
C PRO A 9 22.84 -19.18 7.15
N PHE A 10 21.90 -19.12 6.19
CA PHE A 10 21.19 -20.22 5.52
C PHE A 10 21.17 -21.60 6.21
N SER A 11 20.01 -22.01 6.72
CA SER A 11 19.63 -23.42 6.80
C SER A 11 18.11 -23.54 6.73
N SER A 12 17.66 -24.29 5.74
CA SER A 12 16.31 -24.78 5.55
C SER A 12 15.86 -25.62 6.74
N HIS A 13 14.99 -25.07 7.59
CA HIS A 13 14.28 -25.85 8.61
C HIS A 13 12.79 -25.68 8.42
N ILE A 14 12.23 -26.67 7.71
CA ILE A 14 10.81 -27.02 7.65
C ILE A 14 10.43 -27.45 9.07
N TRP A 15 9.47 -26.75 9.67
CA TRP A 15 8.99 -27.06 11.02
C TRP A 15 7.92 -28.15 10.94
N THR A 16 8.20 -29.30 11.56
CA THR A 16 7.31 -30.46 11.60
C THR A 16 6.56 -30.52 12.94
N PHE A 17 5.22 -30.41 12.91
CA PHE A 17 4.31 -30.58 14.06
C PHE A 17 3.63 -31.96 14.03
N GLN A 18 3.97 -32.86 14.97
CA GLN A 18 3.40 -34.22 15.05
C GLN A 18 1.97 -34.22 15.59
N LEU A 19 1.06 -34.92 14.90
CA LEU A 19 0.01 -35.76 15.50
C LEU A 19 -0.50 -36.83 14.49
N TRP A 20 -0.17 -38.08 14.81
CA TRP A 20 -0.78 -39.39 14.46
C TRP A 20 -0.94 -39.86 13.00
N GLY A 21 -0.16 -40.90 12.66
CA GLY A 21 -0.59 -42.05 11.84
C GLY A 21 -0.47 -41.94 10.32
N ILE A 22 0.70 -42.29 9.77
CA ILE A 22 0.97 -42.55 8.34
C ILE A 22 0.43 -41.48 7.38
N GLY A 23 1.21 -40.43 7.15
CA GLY A 23 0.96 -39.46 6.09
C GLY A 23 1.95 -38.32 6.19
N GLU A 24 2.60 -37.97 5.09
CA GLU A 24 3.51 -36.82 5.02
C GLU A 24 2.82 -35.56 5.56
N MET A 25 3.54 -34.76 6.36
CA MET A 25 3.01 -33.48 6.83
C MET A 25 2.79 -32.56 5.64
N MET A 26 1.52 -32.36 5.31
CA MET A 26 1.09 -31.46 4.25
C MET A 26 1.48 -30.03 4.62
N THR A 27 2.41 -29.44 3.89
CA THR A 27 2.76 -28.03 4.07
C THR A 27 1.60 -27.15 3.58
N ILE A 28 1.56 -25.88 4.00
CA ILE A 28 0.58 -24.92 3.46
C ILE A 28 0.68 -24.87 1.93
N GLN A 29 1.89 -25.03 1.38
CA GLN A 29 2.11 -25.06 -0.05
C GLN A 29 1.48 -26.30 -0.71
N ASP A 30 1.65 -27.49 -0.13
CA ASP A 30 1.01 -28.73 -0.61
C ASP A 30 -0.52 -28.64 -0.51
N ALA A 31 -1.02 -28.01 0.54
CA ALA A 31 -2.45 -27.76 0.73
C ALA A 31 -3.03 -26.77 -0.27
N VAL A 32 -2.29 -25.70 -0.59
CA VAL A 32 -2.68 -24.76 -1.65
C VAL A 32 -2.67 -25.43 -3.02
N GLU A 33 -1.71 -26.32 -3.31
CA GLU A 33 -1.68 -27.08 -4.56
C GLU A 33 -2.86 -28.06 -4.67
N ALA A 34 -3.26 -28.71 -3.56
CA ALA A 34 -4.43 -29.57 -3.52
C ALA A 34 -5.75 -28.79 -3.75
N VAL A 35 -5.87 -27.57 -3.23
CA VAL A 35 -7.05 -26.70 -3.46
C VAL A 35 -7.19 -26.29 -4.93
N LYS A 36 -6.07 -26.08 -5.64
CA LYS A 36 -6.10 -25.81 -7.10
C LYS A 36 -6.62 -26.99 -7.92
N GLY A 37 -6.58 -28.20 -7.37
CA GLY A 37 -7.06 -29.44 -8.01
C GLY A 37 -8.54 -29.76 -7.76
N ASP A 38 -9.31 -28.86 -7.14
CA ASP A 38 -10.77 -28.95 -6.91
C ASP A 38 -11.21 -30.21 -6.13
N GLN A 39 -10.48 -30.55 -5.08
CA GLN A 39 -10.91 -31.57 -4.11
C GLN A 39 -11.64 -30.88 -2.96
N GLY A 40 -12.95 -31.11 -2.80
CA GLY A 40 -13.79 -30.43 -1.80
C GLY A 40 -13.28 -30.52 -0.35
N GLY A 41 -12.51 -31.56 0.00
CA GLY A 41 -11.87 -31.68 1.33
C GLY A 41 -10.58 -30.87 1.51
N ALA A 42 -9.97 -30.38 0.42
CA ALA A 42 -8.71 -29.65 0.46
C ALA A 42 -8.85 -28.24 1.08
N VAL A 43 -10.02 -27.60 0.91
CA VAL A 43 -10.28 -26.26 1.47
C VAL A 43 -10.37 -26.31 3.00
N GLU A 44 -11.05 -27.33 3.54
CA GLU A 44 -11.13 -27.54 5.00
C GLU A 44 -9.77 -27.92 5.59
N ALA A 45 -9.00 -28.77 4.90
CA ALA A 45 -7.64 -29.10 5.31
C ALA A 45 -6.73 -27.87 5.33
N LEU A 46 -6.83 -27.00 4.32
CA LEU A 46 -6.08 -25.74 4.27
C LEU A 46 -6.53 -24.78 5.38
N ALA A 47 -7.82 -24.67 5.66
CA ALA A 47 -8.31 -23.84 6.76
C ALA A 47 -7.72 -24.26 8.11
N ASN A 48 -7.71 -25.56 8.40
CA ASN A 48 -7.10 -26.11 9.61
C ASN A 48 -5.58 -25.88 9.68
N ALA A 49 -4.89 -25.98 8.53
CA ALA A 49 -3.46 -25.69 8.44
C ALA A 49 -3.15 -24.19 8.67
N LEU A 50 -4.03 -23.29 8.20
CA LEU A 50 -3.90 -21.85 8.44
C LEU A 50 -4.12 -21.52 9.93
N ASP A 51 -5.13 -22.10 10.56
CA ASP A 51 -5.43 -21.88 11.99
C ASP A 51 -4.28 -22.34 12.91
N SER A 52 -3.54 -23.38 12.50
CA SER A 52 -2.38 -23.90 13.23
C SER A 52 -1.06 -23.22 12.86
N CYS A 53 -1.06 -22.32 11.88
CA CYS A 53 0.14 -21.62 11.42
C CYS A 53 0.57 -20.55 12.44
N ALA A 54 1.78 -20.71 12.98
CA ALA A 54 2.32 -19.76 13.96
C ALA A 54 2.60 -18.37 13.38
N ASP A 55 3.05 -18.30 12.12
CA ASP A 55 3.38 -17.04 11.44
C ASP A 55 3.00 -17.08 9.95
N LEU A 56 1.72 -16.86 9.69
CA LEU A 56 1.17 -16.81 8.33
C LEU A 56 1.83 -15.70 7.48
N ALA A 57 2.22 -14.57 8.09
CA ALA A 57 2.84 -13.46 7.39
C ALA A 57 4.22 -13.86 6.85
N ALA A 58 5.04 -14.55 7.65
CA ALA A 58 6.34 -15.04 7.22
C ALA A 58 6.23 -16.05 6.08
N GLU A 59 5.26 -16.97 6.13
CA GLU A 59 5.04 -17.97 5.06
C GLU A 59 4.62 -17.31 3.75
N ILE A 60 3.63 -16.41 3.79
CA ILE A 60 3.22 -15.64 2.60
C ILE A 60 4.40 -14.86 2.04
N ALA A 61 5.18 -14.20 2.90
CA ALA A 61 6.34 -13.43 2.51
C ALA A 61 7.44 -14.29 1.86
N ASN A 62 7.70 -15.48 2.41
CA ASN A 62 8.65 -16.43 1.84
C ASN A 62 8.21 -16.91 0.46
N HIS A 63 6.95 -17.33 0.33
CA HIS A 63 6.40 -17.78 -0.95
C HIS A 63 6.46 -16.66 -1.99
N CYS A 64 5.99 -15.46 -1.65
CA CYS A 64 5.98 -14.31 -2.55
C CYS A 64 7.38 -13.91 -3.02
N ARG A 65 8.42 -14.11 -2.22
CA ARG A 65 9.82 -13.84 -2.59
C ARG A 65 10.41 -14.91 -3.50
N GLN A 66 10.14 -16.17 -3.21
CA GLN A 66 10.80 -17.32 -3.86
C GLN A 66 10.11 -17.78 -5.13
N THR A 67 8.79 -17.58 -5.25
CA THR A 67 8.03 -18.06 -6.41
C THR A 67 8.47 -17.38 -7.71
N LYS A 68 8.63 -18.20 -8.76
CA LYS A 68 8.80 -17.73 -10.14
C LYS A 68 7.47 -17.49 -10.84
N ALA A 69 6.37 -18.00 -10.28
CA ALA A 69 5.03 -17.87 -10.82
C ALA A 69 4.32 -16.62 -10.28
N SER A 70 3.12 -16.32 -10.81
CA SER A 70 2.24 -15.28 -10.29
C SER A 70 1.84 -15.56 -8.84
N VAL A 71 1.78 -14.52 -8.02
CA VAL A 71 1.38 -14.61 -6.60
C VAL A 71 -0.13 -14.88 -6.44
N GLY A 72 -0.94 -14.40 -7.39
CA GLY A 72 -2.41 -14.47 -7.35
C GLY A 72 -3.00 -15.84 -6.99
N PRO A 73 -2.68 -16.94 -7.69
CA PRO A 73 -3.29 -18.24 -7.42
C PRO A 73 -2.97 -18.81 -6.03
N TYR A 74 -1.78 -18.51 -5.48
CA TYR A 74 -1.43 -18.95 -4.13
C TYR A 74 -2.25 -18.19 -3.08
N ILE A 75 -2.33 -16.87 -3.23
CA ILE A 75 -3.10 -16.04 -2.31
C ILE A 75 -4.59 -16.31 -2.43
N ALA A 76 -5.11 -16.52 -3.65
CA ALA A 76 -6.51 -16.84 -3.88
C ALA A 76 -6.94 -18.12 -3.13
N ALA A 77 -6.09 -19.14 -3.08
CA ALA A 77 -6.37 -20.36 -2.31
C ALA A 77 -6.43 -20.07 -0.79
N ILE A 78 -5.51 -19.25 -0.27
CA ILE A 78 -5.54 -18.82 1.15
C ILE A 78 -6.83 -18.05 1.46
N LEU A 79 -7.23 -17.14 0.58
CA LEU A 79 -8.46 -16.36 0.73
C LEU A 79 -9.71 -17.26 0.64
N GLN A 80 -9.73 -18.24 -0.27
CA GLN A 80 -10.82 -19.22 -0.37
C GLN A 80 -10.97 -20.06 0.90
N ALA A 81 -9.87 -20.50 1.50
CA ALA A 81 -9.88 -21.24 2.76
C ALA A 81 -10.13 -20.36 4.01
N SER A 82 -10.18 -19.04 3.85
CA SER A 82 -10.41 -18.09 4.94
C SER A 82 -11.79 -17.44 4.78
N PRO A 83 -12.87 -17.93 5.39
CA PRO A 83 -14.21 -17.33 5.21
C PRO A 83 -14.38 -16.01 5.98
N THR A 84 -15.08 -15.03 5.40
CA THR A 84 -15.36 -13.71 6.02
C THR A 84 -16.32 -13.78 7.21
N THR A 85 -17.08 -14.86 7.33
CA THR A 85 -18.03 -15.10 8.42
C THR A 85 -17.34 -15.44 9.74
N THR A 86 -16.11 -15.96 9.70
CA THR A 86 -15.37 -16.39 10.90
C THR A 86 -14.37 -15.33 11.35
N PRO A 87 -14.10 -15.19 12.66
CA PRO A 87 -13.07 -14.28 13.15
C PRO A 87 -11.66 -14.71 12.72
N GLN A 88 -11.35 -16.01 12.69
CA GLN A 88 -10.06 -16.51 12.18
C GLN A 88 -9.87 -16.18 10.70
N GLY A 89 -10.85 -16.49 9.85
CA GLY A 89 -10.78 -16.20 8.43
C GLY A 89 -10.62 -14.70 8.13
N ARG A 90 -11.32 -13.83 8.87
CA ARG A 90 -11.10 -12.37 8.79
C ARG A 90 -9.68 -11.97 9.19
N ARG A 91 -9.12 -12.57 10.25
CA ARG A 91 -7.73 -12.33 10.66
C ARG A 91 -6.75 -12.76 9.56
N HIS A 92 -6.90 -13.96 9.00
CA HIS A 92 -6.04 -14.47 7.93
C HIS A 92 -6.07 -13.57 6.69
N ARG A 93 -7.26 -13.12 6.26
CA ARG A 93 -7.43 -12.17 5.16
C ARG A 93 -6.69 -10.87 5.42
N MET A 94 -6.87 -10.28 6.60
CA MET A 94 -6.19 -9.04 6.97
C MET A 94 -4.66 -9.21 7.01
N THR A 95 -4.16 -10.27 7.64
CA THR A 95 -2.72 -10.60 7.68
C THR A 95 -2.17 -10.77 6.27
N THR A 96 -2.92 -11.44 5.39
CA THR A 96 -2.53 -11.65 3.99
C THR A 96 -2.41 -10.32 3.24
N VAL A 97 -3.46 -9.49 3.27
CA VAL A 97 -3.48 -8.19 2.58
C VAL A 97 -2.39 -7.26 3.13
N GLN A 98 -2.24 -7.18 4.44
CA GLN A 98 -1.22 -6.35 5.07
C GLN A 98 0.20 -6.82 4.70
N THR A 99 0.44 -8.13 4.68
CA THR A 99 1.72 -8.70 4.25
C THR A 99 2.04 -8.35 2.80
N LEU A 100 1.04 -8.39 1.90
CA LEU A 100 1.23 -7.99 0.50
C LEU A 100 1.59 -6.50 0.40
N VAL A 101 0.88 -5.63 1.13
CA VAL A 101 1.18 -4.19 1.19
C VAL A 101 2.61 -3.95 1.70
N ASP A 102 3.02 -4.64 2.77
CA ASP A 102 4.35 -4.53 3.34
C ASP A 102 5.45 -5.03 2.40
N LEU A 103 5.22 -6.13 1.67
CA LEU A 103 6.17 -6.65 0.68
C LEU A 103 6.36 -5.70 -0.51
N VAL A 104 5.27 -5.10 -1.00
CA VAL A 104 5.31 -4.12 -2.09
C VAL A 104 6.03 -2.85 -1.61
N GLY A 105 5.65 -2.31 -0.45
CA GLY A 105 6.23 -1.10 0.14
C GLY A 105 7.71 -1.26 0.50
N SER A 106 8.10 -2.42 1.03
CA SER A 106 9.50 -2.73 1.35
C SER A 106 10.34 -3.14 0.14
N ARG A 107 9.76 -3.13 -1.07
CA ARG A 107 10.44 -3.47 -2.34
C ARG A 107 11.03 -4.88 -2.38
N GLN A 108 10.44 -5.81 -1.65
CA GLN A 108 10.89 -7.21 -1.60
C GLN A 108 10.29 -8.08 -2.71
N MET A 109 9.55 -7.47 -3.63
CA MET A 109 8.84 -8.13 -4.72
C MET A 109 9.23 -7.48 -6.06
N PRO A 110 9.50 -8.25 -7.13
CA PRO A 110 9.77 -7.67 -8.45
C PRO A 110 8.50 -7.18 -9.15
N GLY A 111 8.67 -6.27 -10.12
CA GLY A 111 7.59 -5.52 -10.78
C GLY A 111 6.41 -6.35 -11.30
N GLU A 112 6.66 -7.46 -11.99
CA GLU A 112 5.60 -8.34 -12.53
C GLU A 112 4.69 -8.93 -11.44
N ARG A 113 5.27 -9.25 -10.28
CA ARG A 113 4.55 -9.80 -9.13
C ARG A 113 3.78 -8.72 -8.36
N ILE A 114 4.29 -7.49 -8.34
CA ILE A 114 3.62 -6.36 -7.66
C ILE A 114 2.23 -6.13 -8.25
N MET A 115 2.08 -6.11 -9.58
CA MET A 115 0.78 -5.93 -10.22
C MET A 115 -0.23 -7.01 -9.79
N SER A 116 0.19 -8.27 -9.77
CA SER A 116 -0.65 -9.37 -9.29
C SER A 116 -1.03 -9.20 -7.82
N ALA A 117 -0.10 -8.76 -6.96
CA ALA A 117 -0.37 -8.52 -5.54
C ALA A 117 -1.35 -7.35 -5.34
N ILE A 118 -1.17 -6.25 -6.05
CA ILE A 118 -2.05 -5.07 -5.98
C ILE A 118 -3.48 -5.42 -6.42
N ASN A 119 -3.65 -6.20 -7.49
CA ASN A 119 -4.98 -6.64 -7.92
C ASN A 119 -5.68 -7.48 -6.84
N VAL A 120 -4.95 -8.41 -6.20
CA VAL A 120 -5.51 -9.20 -5.09
C VAL A 120 -5.91 -8.31 -3.91
N VAL A 121 -5.08 -7.30 -3.58
CA VAL A 121 -5.42 -6.31 -2.54
C VAL A 121 -6.71 -5.56 -2.92
N LEU A 122 -6.82 -5.07 -4.15
CA LEU A 122 -7.98 -4.32 -4.64
C LEU A 122 -9.28 -5.14 -4.63
N GLU A 123 -9.20 -6.42 -5.01
CA GLU A 123 -10.33 -7.37 -4.98
C GLU A 123 -10.77 -7.66 -3.54
N GLU A 124 -9.80 -7.86 -2.64
CA GLU A 124 -10.09 -8.26 -1.26
C GLU A 124 -10.61 -7.12 -0.38
N MET A 125 -10.34 -5.87 -0.76
CA MET A 125 -10.78 -4.68 -0.04
C MET A 125 -12.29 -4.61 0.19
N ASP A 126 -13.12 -5.10 -0.75
CA ASP A 126 -14.58 -5.09 -0.57
C ASP A 126 -15.07 -6.07 0.50
N ASN A 127 -14.22 -7.01 0.96
CA ASN A 127 -14.55 -8.00 1.98
C ASN A 127 -14.12 -7.59 3.39
N LEU A 128 -13.48 -6.42 3.55
CA LEU A 128 -12.92 -5.98 4.82
C LEU A 128 -13.97 -5.33 5.73
N SER A 129 -13.83 -5.53 7.04
CA SER A 129 -14.61 -4.77 8.03
C SER A 129 -14.13 -3.32 8.15
N ASP A 130 -14.93 -2.47 8.79
CA ASP A 130 -14.58 -1.06 9.05
C ASP A 130 -13.25 -0.91 9.80
N GLU A 131 -13.01 -1.74 10.82
CA GLU A 131 -11.74 -1.76 11.57
C GLU A 131 -10.55 -2.20 10.70
N GLN A 132 -10.74 -3.19 9.84
CA GLN A 132 -9.71 -3.66 8.92
C GLN A 132 -9.40 -2.63 7.83
N CYS A 133 -10.42 -1.94 7.32
CA CYS A 133 -10.28 -0.85 6.37
C CYS A 133 -9.40 0.29 6.93
N THR A 134 -9.67 0.73 8.16
CA THR A 134 -8.87 1.79 8.80
C THR A 134 -7.43 1.33 9.05
N THR A 135 -7.23 0.10 9.53
CA THR A 135 -5.90 -0.48 9.74
C THR A 135 -5.11 -0.59 8.43
N LEU A 136 -5.76 -1.07 7.36
CA LEU A 136 -5.15 -1.19 6.03
C LEU A 136 -4.77 0.19 5.47
N THR A 137 -5.65 1.17 5.63
CA THR A 137 -5.39 2.54 5.18
C THR A 137 -4.13 3.10 5.81
N LEU A 138 -3.97 2.93 7.13
CA LEU A 138 -2.79 3.38 7.85
C LEU A 138 -1.53 2.62 7.41
N ALA A 139 -1.62 1.30 7.18
CA ALA A 139 -0.50 0.51 6.66
C ALA A 139 -0.05 1.00 5.27
N VAL A 140 -1.00 1.25 4.36
CA VAL A 140 -0.72 1.77 3.02
C VAL A 140 -0.06 3.15 3.09
N LEU A 141 -0.59 4.06 3.92
CA LEU A 141 0.01 5.38 4.13
C LEU A 141 1.43 5.29 4.69
N HIS A 142 1.66 4.41 5.65
CA HIS A 142 2.99 4.17 6.21
C HIS A 142 3.97 3.67 5.14
N GLN A 143 3.56 2.74 4.29
CA GLN A 143 4.41 2.25 3.20
C GLN A 143 4.68 3.34 2.14
N ILE A 144 3.68 4.14 1.77
CA ILE A 144 3.88 5.28 0.85
C ILE A 144 4.88 6.27 1.43
N ARG A 145 4.78 6.60 2.74
CA ARG A 145 5.75 7.46 3.42
C ARG A 145 7.16 6.90 3.35
N ALA A 146 7.33 5.61 3.66
CA ALA A 146 8.64 4.95 3.61
C ALA A 146 9.25 4.96 2.19
N LEU A 147 8.41 4.78 1.17
CA LEU A 147 8.84 4.90 -0.23
C LEU A 147 9.28 6.33 -0.56
N CYS A 148 8.50 7.35 -0.19
CA CYS A 148 8.86 8.74 -0.44
C CYS A 148 10.22 9.11 0.18
N ILE A 149 10.45 8.75 1.44
CA ILE A 149 11.72 9.02 2.14
C ILE A 149 12.89 8.34 1.41
N PHE A 150 12.75 7.06 1.06
CA PHE A 150 13.82 6.34 0.39
C PHE A 150 14.18 6.96 -0.96
N TYR A 151 13.18 7.33 -1.76
CA TYR A 151 13.45 7.86 -3.10
C TYR A 151 13.90 9.32 -3.07
N GLU A 152 13.53 10.09 -2.06
CA GLU A 152 14.12 11.41 -1.80
C GLU A 152 15.63 11.29 -1.58
N GLU A 153 16.08 10.36 -0.72
CA GLU A 153 17.50 10.10 -0.50
C GLU A 153 18.23 9.64 -1.78
N GLN A 154 17.56 8.87 -2.65
CA GLN A 154 18.12 8.44 -3.93
C GLN A 154 18.23 9.61 -4.93
N GLU A 155 17.21 10.46 -5.04
CA GLU A 155 17.21 11.63 -5.94
C GLU A 155 18.28 12.66 -5.54
N GLU A 156 18.61 12.79 -4.25
CA GLU A 156 19.72 13.62 -3.78
C GLU A 156 21.10 13.04 -4.13
N GLN A 157 21.25 11.71 -4.06
CA GLN A 157 22.52 11.02 -4.32
C GLN A 157 22.84 10.89 -5.82
N ASP A 158 21.82 10.64 -6.66
CA ASP A 158 21.99 10.41 -8.10
C ASP A 158 22.26 11.68 -8.92
N GLY A 159 22.41 12.83 -8.26
CA GLY A 159 23.13 14.01 -8.77
C GLY A 159 23.03 14.23 -10.28
N MET A 160 21.83 14.60 -10.77
CA MET A 160 21.59 14.96 -12.18
C MET A 160 21.93 13.93 -13.27
N ALA A 161 22.21 12.66 -12.98
CA ALA A 161 22.58 11.71 -14.03
C ALA A 161 21.38 10.89 -14.53
N ASN A 162 20.70 11.47 -15.53
CA ASN A 162 19.74 10.85 -16.45
C ASN A 162 18.38 10.48 -15.86
N GLY A 163 17.32 10.74 -16.64
CA GLY A 163 15.94 10.32 -16.37
C GLY A 163 15.78 8.80 -16.41
N ALA A 164 16.51 8.08 -15.56
CA ALA A 164 16.21 6.71 -15.22
C ALA A 164 14.78 6.70 -14.69
N ALA A 165 13.88 6.08 -15.44
CA ALA A 165 12.51 5.92 -15.03
C ALA A 165 12.51 5.22 -13.67
N MET A 166 12.06 5.93 -12.64
CA MET A 166 11.87 5.35 -11.32
C MET A 166 11.01 4.07 -11.50
N PRO A 167 11.36 2.95 -10.86
CA PRO A 167 10.56 1.74 -10.99
C PRO A 167 9.16 2.02 -10.43
N GLU A 168 8.17 2.12 -11.32
CA GLU A 168 6.77 2.37 -10.96
C GLU A 168 6.21 1.30 -10.01
N GLY A 169 6.87 0.14 -9.91
CA GLY A 169 6.44 -1.03 -9.16
C GLY A 169 5.95 -0.70 -7.74
N PRO A 170 6.81 -0.29 -6.79
CA PRO A 170 6.38 -0.07 -5.41
C PRO A 170 5.32 1.02 -5.25
N PHE A 171 5.39 2.08 -6.08
CA PHE A 171 4.39 3.14 -6.10
C PHE A 171 3.06 2.73 -6.73
N ARG A 172 2.89 1.48 -7.19
CA ARG A 172 1.56 0.91 -7.49
C ARG A 172 0.67 0.83 -6.26
N LEU A 173 1.20 0.90 -5.04
CA LEU A 173 0.39 1.08 -3.82
C LEU A 173 -0.50 2.32 -3.88
N LEU A 174 -0.08 3.37 -4.60
CA LEU A 174 -0.90 4.54 -4.79
C LEU A 174 -2.19 4.27 -5.58
N ASP A 175 -2.20 3.24 -6.43
CA ASP A 175 -3.36 2.84 -7.23
C ASP A 175 -4.48 2.25 -6.35
N VAL A 176 -4.15 1.89 -5.10
CA VAL A 176 -5.10 1.41 -4.07
C VAL A 176 -5.86 2.57 -3.40
N LEU A 177 -5.32 3.80 -3.44
CA LEU A 177 -5.88 4.96 -2.72
C LEU A 177 -7.31 5.34 -3.16
N PRO A 178 -7.69 5.35 -4.45
CA PRO A 178 -9.07 5.67 -4.84
C PRO A 178 -10.08 4.68 -4.25
N LYS A 179 -9.72 3.39 -4.20
CA LYS A 179 -10.56 2.36 -3.58
C LYS A 179 -10.62 2.56 -2.07
N ILE A 180 -9.50 2.85 -1.40
CA ILE A 180 -9.48 3.22 0.04
C ILE A 180 -10.43 4.39 0.29
N TRP A 181 -10.35 5.45 -0.52
CA TRP A 181 -11.21 6.62 -0.39
C TRP A 181 -12.69 6.27 -0.49
N SER A 182 -13.07 5.41 -1.44
CA SER A 182 -14.43 4.89 -1.57
C SER A 182 -14.86 4.09 -0.34
N MET A 183 -14.00 3.21 0.20
CA MET A 183 -14.31 2.45 1.42
C MET A 183 -14.47 3.35 2.64
N VAL A 184 -13.57 4.31 2.84
CA VAL A 184 -13.66 5.32 3.90
C VAL A 184 -14.96 6.11 3.76
N SER A 185 -15.39 6.36 2.52
CA SER A 185 -16.69 6.95 2.19
C SER A 185 -17.89 6.01 2.40
N ARG A 186 -17.71 4.82 2.96
CA ARG A 186 -18.78 3.91 3.39
C ARG A 186 -18.71 3.52 4.87
N LEU A 187 -17.63 3.86 5.56
CA LEU A 187 -17.44 3.52 6.99
C LEU A 187 -18.58 4.03 7.85
N SER A 188 -19.08 3.14 8.72
CA SER A 188 -20.15 3.43 9.69
C SER A 188 -19.59 4.03 10.98
N SER A 189 -18.40 3.60 11.39
CA SER A 189 -17.66 4.14 12.52
C SER A 189 -16.16 4.23 12.21
N VAL A 190 -15.49 5.19 12.83
CA VAL A 190 -14.03 5.31 12.76
C VAL A 190 -13.51 5.46 14.17
N HIS A 191 -12.62 4.56 14.56
CA HIS A 191 -11.94 4.62 15.85
C HIS A 191 -10.46 4.37 15.63
N THR A 192 -9.72 5.44 15.34
CA THR A 192 -8.26 5.35 15.18
C THR A 192 -7.55 6.47 15.92
N VAL A 193 -6.24 6.35 16.02
CA VAL A 193 -5.37 7.38 16.60
C VAL A 193 -4.45 7.89 15.51
N SER A 194 -4.44 9.20 15.33
CA SER A 194 -3.55 9.92 14.42
C SER A 194 -2.10 9.82 14.91
N SER A 195 -1.14 10.11 14.03
CA SER A 195 0.30 10.10 14.34
C SER A 195 0.71 11.08 15.45
N ASP A 196 -0.09 12.11 15.70
CA ASP A 196 0.08 13.09 16.78
C ASP A 196 -0.57 12.68 18.12
N GLY A 197 -1.15 11.47 18.18
CA GLY A 197 -1.87 10.98 19.35
C GLY A 197 -3.32 11.46 19.45
N SER A 198 -3.80 12.27 18.50
CA SER A 198 -5.19 12.70 18.44
C SER A 198 -6.11 11.53 18.10
N ARG A 199 -7.25 11.41 18.79
CA ARG A 199 -8.25 10.38 18.48
C ARG A 199 -9.10 10.84 17.30
N ILE A 200 -9.07 10.07 16.22
CA ILE A 200 -9.94 10.26 15.07
C ILE A 200 -11.20 9.46 15.31
N THR A 201 -12.32 10.16 15.36
CA THR A 201 -13.62 9.55 15.71
C THR A 201 -14.64 9.65 14.58
N THR A 202 -14.40 10.52 13.60
CA THR A 202 -15.27 10.68 12.44
C THR A 202 -14.59 10.29 11.14
N ARG A 203 -15.41 9.93 10.15
CA ARG A 203 -14.98 9.62 8.79
C ARG A 203 -14.42 10.84 8.05
N GLU A 204 -14.97 12.03 8.29
CA GLU A 204 -14.48 13.28 7.70
C GLU A 204 -13.10 13.62 8.27
N GLU A 205 -12.90 13.49 9.58
CA GLU A 205 -11.57 13.63 10.22
C GLU A 205 -10.57 12.62 9.66
N PHE A 206 -11.00 11.38 9.39
CA PHE A 206 -10.13 10.37 8.81
C PHE A 206 -9.72 10.69 7.38
N LYS A 207 -10.64 11.20 6.55
CA LYS A 207 -10.32 11.70 5.21
C LYS A 207 -9.36 12.88 5.26
N ASP A 208 -9.59 13.81 6.19
CA ASP A 208 -8.68 14.93 6.41
C ASP A 208 -7.30 14.47 6.88
N HIS A 209 -7.24 13.41 7.70
CA HIS A 209 -6.00 12.78 8.12
C HIS A 209 -5.26 12.15 6.95
N ILE A 210 -5.93 11.43 6.05
CA ILE A 210 -5.32 10.84 4.84
C ILE A 210 -4.72 11.94 3.95
N ILE A 211 -5.50 12.98 3.61
CA ILE A 211 -5.02 14.08 2.77
C ILE A 211 -3.90 14.84 3.47
N GLY A 212 -4.05 15.13 4.77
CA GLY A 212 -3.03 15.79 5.58
C GLY A 212 -1.73 15.00 5.58
N HIS A 213 -1.81 13.69 5.84
CA HIS A 213 -0.65 12.79 5.83
C HIS A 213 0.07 12.87 4.48
N LEU A 214 -0.65 12.66 3.37
CA LEU A 214 -0.07 12.71 2.02
C LEU A 214 0.56 14.08 1.70
N CYS A 215 -0.06 15.18 2.12
CA CYS A 215 0.47 16.53 1.87
C CYS A 215 1.71 16.87 2.72
N THR A 216 1.90 16.21 3.87
CA THR A 216 3.11 16.39 4.69
C THR A 216 4.32 15.64 4.16
N LEU A 217 4.13 14.64 3.29
CA LEU A 217 5.23 13.90 2.67
C LEU A 217 6.02 14.79 1.72
N GLN A 218 7.34 14.64 1.67
CA GLN A 218 8.12 15.13 0.55
C GLN A 218 7.89 14.22 -0.64
N TRP A 219 7.43 14.78 -1.76
CA TRP A 219 7.10 13.98 -2.93
C TRP A 219 8.33 13.92 -3.82
N PRO A 220 8.81 12.71 -4.18
CA PRO A 220 9.83 12.57 -5.21
C PRO A 220 9.36 13.25 -6.50
N ARG A 221 10.28 13.91 -7.21
CA ARG A 221 9.92 14.76 -8.37
C ARG A 221 9.15 13.99 -9.41
N SER A 222 9.64 12.80 -9.72
CA SER A 222 9.05 11.87 -10.70
C SER A 222 7.62 11.42 -10.33
N MET A 223 7.27 11.41 -9.04
CA MET A 223 5.95 10.96 -8.56
C MET A 223 4.96 12.09 -8.36
N ALA A 224 5.39 13.36 -8.40
CA ALA A 224 4.51 14.50 -8.15
C ALA A 224 3.28 14.51 -9.07
N VAL A 225 3.46 14.18 -10.36
CA VAL A 225 2.36 14.06 -11.32
C VAL A 225 1.40 12.94 -10.93
N LYS A 226 1.91 11.78 -10.51
CA LYS A 226 1.09 10.64 -10.07
C LYS A 226 0.27 10.96 -8.82
N PHE A 227 0.87 11.63 -7.82
CA PHE A 227 0.11 12.12 -6.65
C PHE A 227 -0.99 13.09 -7.06
N SER A 228 -0.68 14.02 -7.97
CA SER A 228 -1.64 15.02 -8.44
C SER A 228 -2.82 14.41 -9.21
N SER A 229 -2.57 13.40 -10.05
CA SER A 229 -3.63 12.71 -10.79
C SER A 229 -4.54 11.93 -9.85
N LEU A 230 -3.99 11.33 -8.78
CA LEU A 230 -4.79 10.64 -7.77
C LEU A 230 -5.71 11.61 -7.04
N PHE A 231 -5.21 12.77 -6.60
CA PHE A 231 -6.05 13.79 -5.98
C PHE A 231 -7.18 14.28 -6.90
N LYS A 232 -6.97 14.29 -8.22
CA LYS A 232 -8.04 14.58 -9.18
C LYS A 232 -9.12 13.50 -9.21
N GLU A 233 -8.81 12.25 -8.90
CA GLU A 233 -9.79 11.15 -8.84
C GLU A 233 -10.58 11.14 -7.52
N LEU A 234 -10.09 11.79 -6.48
CA LEU A 234 -10.76 11.84 -5.17
C LEU A 234 -11.86 12.91 -5.13
N ASP A 235 -12.97 12.55 -4.49
CA ASP A 235 -14.06 13.48 -4.13
C ASP A 235 -13.71 14.19 -2.82
N MET A 236 -12.88 15.23 -2.94
CA MET A 236 -12.38 16.03 -1.82
C MET A 236 -13.27 17.24 -1.54
N THR A 237 -13.29 17.68 -0.28
CA THR A 237 -13.92 18.95 0.12
C THR A 237 -13.11 20.14 -0.41
N PRO A 238 -13.69 21.36 -0.45
CA PRO A 238 -12.94 22.56 -0.84
C PRO A 238 -11.69 22.80 0.01
N GLU A 239 -11.73 22.53 1.31
CA GLU A 239 -10.55 22.70 2.20
C GLU A 239 -9.48 21.65 1.94
N GLN A 240 -9.86 20.40 1.70
CA GLN A 240 -8.92 19.33 1.30
C GLN A 240 -8.27 19.66 -0.06
N THR A 241 -9.06 20.14 -1.01
CA THR A 241 -8.58 20.57 -2.34
C THR A 241 -7.60 21.73 -2.22
N LYS A 242 -7.88 22.70 -1.34
CA LYS A 242 -6.97 23.82 -1.06
C LYS A 242 -5.64 23.33 -0.49
N LYS A 243 -5.64 22.41 0.49
CA LYS A 243 -4.42 21.81 1.03
C LYS A 243 -3.60 21.10 -0.05
N ALA A 244 -4.26 20.29 -0.89
CA ALA A 244 -3.61 19.62 -2.01
C ALA A 244 -3.00 20.59 -3.02
N LEU A 245 -3.71 21.67 -3.39
CA LEU A 245 -3.21 22.72 -4.28
C LEU A 245 -2.02 23.47 -3.67
N GLN A 246 -2.06 23.78 -2.37
CA GLN A 246 -0.93 24.40 -1.67
C GLN A 246 0.30 23.47 -1.68
N LYS A 247 0.11 22.16 -1.50
CA LYS A 247 1.20 21.19 -1.62
C LYS A 247 1.77 21.15 -3.04
N LEU A 248 0.92 21.13 -4.06
CA LEU A 248 1.38 21.15 -5.46
C LEU A 248 2.15 22.43 -5.81
N LEU A 249 1.70 23.58 -5.32
CA LEU A 249 2.42 24.85 -5.45
C LEU A 249 3.80 24.80 -4.78
N HIS A 250 3.87 24.22 -3.58
CA HIS A 250 5.14 24.04 -2.90
C HIS A 250 6.08 23.14 -3.71
N VAL A 251 5.59 22.00 -4.22
CA VAL A 251 6.38 21.09 -5.08
C VAL A 251 6.83 21.78 -6.37
N LEU A 252 5.97 22.59 -6.99
CA LEU A 252 6.32 23.41 -8.16
C LEU A 252 7.49 24.35 -7.82
N GLN A 253 7.44 25.04 -6.68
CA GLN A 253 8.46 26.00 -6.26
C GLN A 253 9.80 25.35 -5.87
N THR A 254 9.78 24.22 -5.16
CA THR A 254 10.99 23.64 -4.57
C THR A 254 11.62 22.54 -5.39
N ASN A 255 10.84 21.84 -6.23
CA ASN A 255 11.24 20.53 -6.73
C ASN A 255 10.95 20.30 -8.22
N SER A 256 10.54 21.29 -9.00
CA SER A 256 10.28 21.09 -10.42
C SER A 256 11.44 21.54 -11.31
N LYS A 257 11.92 20.65 -12.19
CA LYS A 257 12.74 21.07 -13.34
C LYS A 257 11.82 21.74 -14.37
N LEU A 258 12.33 22.69 -15.15
CA LEU A 258 11.59 23.41 -16.20
C LEU A 258 10.76 22.49 -17.13
N GLN A 259 11.22 21.27 -17.40
CA GLN A 259 10.54 20.29 -18.26
C GLN A 259 9.37 19.55 -17.56
N GLU A 260 9.37 19.47 -16.24
CA GLU A 260 8.35 18.77 -15.43
C GLU A 260 7.23 19.73 -14.97
N MET A 261 7.44 21.04 -15.11
CA MET A 261 6.46 22.07 -14.75
C MET A 261 5.16 22.00 -15.56
N PRO A 262 5.17 21.89 -16.91
CA PRO A 262 3.95 21.89 -17.70
C PRO A 262 2.93 20.81 -17.30
N PRO A 263 3.30 19.51 -17.15
CA PRO A 263 2.33 18.50 -16.73
C PRO A 263 1.84 18.77 -15.29
N LEU A 264 2.70 19.22 -14.39
CA LEU A 264 2.29 19.53 -13.01
C LEU A 264 1.28 20.70 -12.96
N ILE A 265 1.53 21.77 -13.71
CA ILE A 265 0.61 22.91 -13.85
C ILE A 265 -0.72 22.46 -14.42
N TYR A 266 -0.71 21.60 -15.46
CA TYR A 266 -1.95 21.05 -16.02
C TYR A 266 -2.75 20.27 -14.97
N GLN A 267 -2.09 19.45 -14.15
CA GLN A 267 -2.77 18.72 -13.08
C GLN A 267 -3.32 19.65 -11.99
N MET A 268 -2.58 20.70 -11.63
CA MET A 268 -3.06 21.73 -10.69
C MET A 268 -4.28 22.47 -11.21
N VAL A 269 -4.27 22.91 -12.47
CA VAL A 269 -5.40 23.59 -13.10
C VAL A 269 -6.61 22.65 -13.19
N SER A 270 -6.38 21.38 -13.52
CA SER A 270 -7.42 20.35 -13.54
C SER A 270 -8.03 20.13 -12.15
N LEU A 271 -7.21 20.09 -11.11
CA LEU A 271 -7.69 19.99 -9.73
C LEU A 271 -8.46 21.25 -9.30
N ALA A 272 -7.96 22.42 -9.68
CA ALA A 272 -8.59 23.71 -9.40
C ALA A 272 -9.94 23.89 -10.11
N ALA A 273 -10.21 23.14 -11.18
CA ALA A 273 -11.51 23.12 -11.82
C ALA A 273 -12.63 22.66 -10.86
N LYS A 274 -12.30 21.79 -9.88
CA LYS A 274 -13.21 21.34 -8.81
C LYS A 274 -13.41 22.38 -7.69
N GLY A 275 -12.52 23.37 -7.57
CA GLY A 275 -12.61 24.42 -6.55
C GLY A 275 -11.28 25.17 -6.34
N ASN A 276 -11.32 26.31 -5.66
CA ASN A 276 -10.12 27.11 -5.31
C ASN A 276 -9.28 27.62 -6.50
N ARG A 277 -9.92 27.96 -7.62
CA ARG A 277 -9.26 28.52 -8.82
C ARG A 277 -8.34 29.71 -8.53
N ALA A 278 -8.77 30.61 -7.63
CA ALA A 278 -7.98 31.77 -7.25
C ALA A 278 -6.64 31.38 -6.62
N VAL A 279 -6.63 30.37 -5.74
CA VAL A 279 -5.40 29.88 -5.09
C VAL A 279 -4.42 29.32 -6.11
N ALA A 280 -4.92 28.50 -7.04
CA ALA A 280 -4.08 27.90 -8.08
C ALA A 280 -3.50 28.97 -9.03
N LEU A 281 -4.33 29.87 -9.56
CA LEU A 281 -3.89 30.90 -10.49
C LEU A 281 -2.93 31.88 -9.84
N GLN A 282 -3.25 32.40 -8.65
CA GLN A 282 -2.36 33.31 -7.92
C GLN A 282 -1.02 32.65 -7.61
N GLY A 283 -1.03 31.39 -7.18
CA GLY A 283 0.20 30.67 -6.88
C GLY A 283 1.08 30.41 -8.12
N ILE A 284 0.47 30.02 -9.24
CA ILE A 284 1.19 29.82 -10.51
C ILE A 284 1.76 31.15 -11.02
N THR A 285 0.94 32.19 -11.09
CA THR A 285 1.39 33.52 -11.54
C THR A 285 2.51 34.04 -10.64
N SER A 286 2.35 33.95 -9.31
CA SER A 286 3.38 34.37 -8.36
C SER A 286 4.68 33.59 -8.52
N HIS A 287 4.62 32.30 -8.85
CA HIS A 287 5.81 31.50 -9.09
C HIS A 287 6.58 32.00 -10.32
N PHE A 288 5.89 32.22 -11.45
CA PHE A 288 6.54 32.72 -12.66
C PHE A 288 7.01 34.16 -12.56
N SER A 289 6.28 35.03 -11.85
CA SER A 289 6.74 36.41 -11.59
C SER A 289 7.97 36.49 -10.69
N GLN A 290 8.31 35.43 -9.95
CA GLN A 290 9.53 35.34 -9.14
C GLN A 290 10.70 34.69 -9.90
N LEU A 291 10.44 34.11 -11.08
CA LEU A 291 11.46 33.54 -11.96
C LEU A 291 12.06 34.60 -12.91
N GLU A 292 11.41 35.76 -13.06
CA GLU A 292 11.93 36.95 -13.74
C GLU A 292 12.95 37.70 -12.87
#